data_AF-M2RJ48-F1
#
_entry.id   AF-M2RJ48-F1
#
_cell.length_a   1.000
_cell.length_b   1.000
_cell.length_c   1.000
_cell.angle_alpha   90.00
_cell.angle_beta   90.00
_cell.angle_gamma   90.00
#
_symmetry.space_group_name_H-M   'P 1'
#
loop_
_entity.id
_entity.type
_entity.pdbx_description
1 polymer ?
#
loop_
_entity_poly.entity_id
_entity_poly.type
_entity_poly.pdbx_seq_one_letter_code
_entity_poly.pdbx_strand_id
1 'polypeptide(L)'
;MARKNHDPQEADMKVIVPIHNAVNERAWAEVMRWEAGQGGEKCGGVKLVSFKGRPGERSLRARWKTLLGYAPPFDRHDWVVDRCGVRMRYIIDFYTGHTAGPPASNVSFYLDVRPAFDNWEAVKLRAERFWERWVGSLRKDPAPANPVQPRP
;
A
#
# COMPACT_ATOMS: atom_id res chain seq x y z
N MET A 1 -16.68 -15.23 20.08
CA MET A 1 -16.46 -16.36 19.15
C MET A 1 -14.97 -16.61 19.03
N ALA A 2 -14.42 -17.47 19.90
CA ALA A 2 -13.03 -17.92 19.81
C ALA A 2 -12.91 -18.89 18.62
N ARG A 3 -11.99 -18.63 17.69
CA ARG A 3 -11.68 -19.59 16.62
C ARG A 3 -10.88 -20.73 17.24
N LYS A 4 -11.41 -21.95 17.16
CA LYS A 4 -10.75 -23.17 17.63
C LYS A 4 -9.45 -23.37 16.82
N ASN A 5 -8.34 -23.65 17.51
CA ASN A 5 -7.03 -24.08 17.00
C ASN A 5 -6.14 -23.05 16.28
N HIS A 6 -5.92 -21.88 16.89
CA HIS A 6 -4.70 -21.11 16.61
C HIS A 6 -4.07 -20.71 17.94
N ASP A 7 -3.27 -21.62 18.49
CA ASP A 7 -2.39 -21.31 19.63
C ASP A 7 -1.06 -20.87 19.01
N PRO A 8 -0.80 -19.56 18.87
CA PRO A 8 0.43 -19.10 18.24
C PRO A 8 1.60 -19.50 19.13
N GLN A 9 2.43 -20.42 18.66
CA GLN A 9 3.62 -20.83 19.41
C GLN A 9 4.54 -19.63 19.55
N GLU A 10 5.15 -19.46 20.72
CA GLU A 10 6.05 -18.34 21.01
C GLU A 10 7.23 -18.29 20.01
N ALA A 11 7.67 -19.44 19.52
CA ALA A 11 8.69 -19.56 18.48
C ALA A 11 8.26 -18.90 17.15
N ASP A 12 6.99 -19.05 16.75
CA ASP A 12 6.45 -18.45 15.55
C ASP A 12 6.31 -16.93 15.70
N MET A 13 5.96 -16.46 16.89
CA MET A 13 5.86 -15.01 17.18
C MET A 13 7.18 -14.27 16.94
N LYS A 14 8.33 -14.90 17.24
CA LYS A 14 9.66 -14.32 17.01
C LYS A 14 9.96 -14.04 15.53
N VAL A 15 9.32 -14.77 14.62
CA VAL A 15 9.46 -14.57 13.17
C VAL A 15 8.33 -13.69 12.62
N ILE A 16 7.11 -13.91 13.08
CA ILE A 16 5.89 -13.26 12.60
C ILE A 16 5.88 -11.76 12.96
N VAL A 17 6.23 -11.39 14.20
CA VAL A 17 6.13 -10.00 14.66
C VAL A 17 7.03 -9.04 13.87
N PRO A 18 8.33 -9.33 13.64
CA PRO A 18 9.18 -8.47 12.82
C PRO A 18 8.64 -8.27 11.39
N ILE A 19 8.09 -9.33 10.79
CA ILE A 19 7.49 -9.25 9.45
C ILE A 19 6.27 -8.32 9.47
N HIS A 20 5.38 -8.45 10.45
CA HIS A 20 4.19 -7.59 10.57
C HIS A 20 4.57 -6.13 10.82
N ASN A 21 5.59 -5.88 11.65
CA ASN A 21 6.09 -4.53 11.88
C ASN A 21 6.64 -3.91 10.60
N ALA A 22 7.48 -4.63 9.86
CA ALA A 22 8.01 -4.16 8.59
C ALA A 22 6.90 -3.89 7.55
N VAL A 23 5.87 -4.76 7.52
CA VAL A 23 4.70 -4.59 6.65
C VAL A 23 3.90 -3.34 7.04
N ASN A 24 3.66 -3.13 8.34
CA ASN A 24 2.93 -1.98 8.86
C ASN A 24 3.68 -0.67 8.62
N GLU A 25 5.00 -0.64 8.83
CA GLU A 25 5.86 0.51 8.55
C GLU A 25 5.82 0.87 7.06
N ARG A 26 5.91 -0.13 6.18
CA ARG A 26 5.82 0.09 4.74
C ARG A 26 4.44 0.60 4.32
N ALA A 27 3.37 0.03 4.89
CA ALA A 27 2.00 0.50 4.65
C ALA A 27 1.80 1.95 5.11
N TRP A 28 2.32 2.29 6.29
CA TRP A 28 2.28 3.66 6.82
C TRP A 28 3.07 4.63 5.93
N ALA A 29 4.24 4.24 5.43
CA ALA A 29 5.02 5.06 4.50
C ALA A 29 4.23 5.39 3.21
N GLU A 30 3.48 4.43 2.65
CA GLU A 30 2.62 4.70 1.48
C GLU A 30 1.45 5.63 1.82
N VAL A 31 0.82 5.48 2.99
CA VAL A 31 -0.23 6.41 3.45
C VAL A 31 0.35 7.81 3.61
N MET A 32 1.51 7.95 4.23
CA MET A 32 2.20 9.23 4.37
C MET A 32 2.56 9.84 3.02
N ARG A 33 2.91 9.04 2.00
CA ARG A 33 3.13 9.53 0.62
C ARG A 33 1.87 10.09 -0.03
N TRP A 34 0.71 9.51 0.26
CA TRP A 34 -0.57 10.04 -0.20
C TRP A 34 -0.95 11.33 0.52
N GLU A 35 -0.62 11.43 1.80
CA GLU A 35 -0.87 12.63 2.63
C GLU A 35 0.19 13.73 2.46
N ALA A 36 1.32 13.42 1.83
CA ALA A 36 2.40 14.37 1.58
C ALA A 36 1.89 15.55 0.73
N GLY A 37 2.07 16.78 1.22
CA GLY A 37 1.59 17.98 0.55
C GLY A 37 0.14 18.37 0.86
N GLN A 38 -0.61 17.56 1.61
CA GLN A 38 -2.01 17.85 1.95
C GLN A 38 -2.18 18.73 3.21
N GLY A 39 -1.09 19.25 3.76
CA GLY A 39 -1.13 20.22 4.85
C GLY A 39 -1.41 19.63 6.24
N GLY A 40 -1.30 18.31 6.44
CA GLY A 40 -1.45 17.67 7.75
C GLY A 40 -0.44 18.13 8.81
N GLU A 41 0.67 18.75 8.40
CA GLU A 41 1.66 19.31 9.34
C GLU A 41 1.11 20.50 10.14
N LYS A 42 0.15 21.25 9.59
CA LYS A 42 -0.44 22.43 10.24
C LYS A 42 -1.24 22.09 11.51
N CYS A 43 -1.66 20.83 11.65
CA CYS A 43 -2.52 20.37 12.74
C CYS A 43 -1.86 19.32 13.65
N GLY A 44 -0.53 19.23 13.63
CA GLY A 44 0.20 18.26 14.45
C GLY A 44 0.32 16.86 13.83
N GLY A 45 0.23 16.77 12.51
CA GLY A 45 0.50 15.55 11.76
C GLY A 45 -0.71 14.66 11.48
N VAL A 46 -0.46 13.64 10.67
CA VAL A 46 -1.42 12.62 10.25
C VAL A 46 -1.52 11.55 11.35
N LYS A 47 -2.73 11.23 11.82
CA LYS A 47 -2.94 10.28 12.91
C LYS A 47 -3.75 9.07 12.45
N LEU A 48 -3.34 7.88 12.86
CA LEU A 48 -4.13 6.66 12.66
C LEU A 48 -5.27 6.63 13.70
N VAL A 49 -6.52 6.63 13.24
CA VAL A 49 -7.72 6.57 14.10
C VAL A 49 -8.15 5.12 14.32
N SER A 50 -8.16 4.33 13.25
CA SER A 50 -8.67 2.97 13.32
C SER A 50 -8.02 2.07 12.28
N PHE A 51 -7.76 0.85 12.69
CA PHE A 51 -7.31 -0.25 11.85
C PHE A 51 -8.39 -1.33 11.86
N LYS A 52 -8.92 -1.68 10.68
CA LYS A 52 -9.91 -2.76 10.57
C LYS A 52 -9.50 -3.74 9.48
N GLY A 53 -9.14 -4.96 9.88
CA GLY A 53 -8.98 -6.08 8.97
C GLY A 53 -10.33 -6.51 8.40
N ARG A 54 -10.41 -6.70 7.08
CA ARG A 54 -11.59 -7.23 6.40
C ARG A 54 -11.21 -8.48 5.59
N PRO A 55 -10.80 -9.57 6.27
CA PRO A 55 -10.44 -10.83 5.62
C PRO A 55 -11.69 -11.45 4.99
N GLY A 56 -11.89 -11.24 3.69
CA GLY A 56 -13.02 -11.77 2.93
C GLY A 56 -13.77 -10.76 2.08
N GLU A 57 -13.66 -9.45 2.36
CA GLU A 57 -14.27 -8.43 1.52
C GLU A 57 -13.31 -7.99 0.41
N ARG A 58 -13.40 -8.63 -0.75
CA ARG A 58 -12.65 -8.18 -1.94
C ARG A 58 -13.13 -6.80 -2.35
N SER A 59 -12.19 -5.86 -2.47
CA SER A 59 -12.48 -4.54 -3.04
C SER A 59 -13.03 -4.70 -4.47
N LEU A 60 -13.89 -3.78 -4.91
CA LEU A 60 -14.47 -3.85 -6.27
C LEU A 60 -13.38 -3.96 -7.35
N ARG A 61 -12.27 -3.25 -7.15
CA ARG A 61 -11.08 -3.33 -8.02
C ARG A 61 -10.42 -4.70 -7.97
N ALA A 62 -10.28 -5.31 -6.79
CA ALA A 62 -9.76 -6.67 -6.67
C ALA A 62 -10.68 -7.69 -7.35
N ARG A 63 -12.02 -7.54 -7.25
CA ARG A 63 -12.98 -8.40 -7.96
C ARG A 63 -12.79 -8.34 -9.47
N TRP A 64 -12.67 -7.13 -10.02
CA TRP A 64 -12.41 -6.92 -11.45
C TRP A 64 -11.05 -7.45 -11.89
N LYS A 65 -9.97 -7.20 -11.13
CA LYS A 65 -8.64 -7.75 -11.42
C LYS A 65 -8.64 -9.28 -11.38
N THR A 66 -9.35 -9.88 -10.44
CA THR A 66 -9.50 -11.35 -10.35
C THR A 66 -10.24 -11.88 -11.58
N LEU A 67 -11.28 -11.18 -12.04
CA LEU A 67 -11.99 -11.54 -13.28
C LEU A 67 -11.08 -11.49 -14.52
N LEU A 68 -10.11 -10.57 -14.53
CA LEU A 68 -9.08 -10.45 -15.58
C LEU A 68 -7.89 -11.42 -15.41
N GLY A 69 -7.98 -12.39 -14.49
CA GLY A 69 -6.95 -13.42 -14.31
C GLY A 69 -5.77 -13.01 -13.41
N TYR A 70 -5.81 -11.85 -12.74
CA TYR A 70 -4.79 -11.47 -11.76
C TYR A 70 -5.02 -12.17 -10.42
N ALA A 71 -3.93 -12.45 -9.69
CA ALA A 71 -4.01 -13.03 -8.36
C ALA A 71 -4.82 -12.11 -7.40
N PRO A 72 -5.84 -12.65 -6.70
CA PRO A 72 -6.58 -11.87 -5.71
C PRO A 72 -5.68 -11.51 -4.52
N PRO A 73 -5.95 -10.39 -3.83
CA PRO A 73 -5.24 -10.06 -2.60
C PRO A 73 -5.55 -11.10 -1.52
N PHE A 74 -4.52 -11.49 -0.78
CA PHE A 74 -4.66 -12.48 0.30
C PHE A 74 -5.22 -11.86 1.58
N ASP A 75 -4.98 -10.57 1.79
CA ASP A 75 -5.51 -9.83 2.92
C ASP A 75 -5.86 -8.38 2.53
N ARG A 76 -6.87 -7.82 3.19
CA ARG A 76 -7.32 -6.44 2.99
C ARG A 76 -7.53 -5.78 4.33
N HIS A 77 -6.93 -4.59 4.46
CA HIS A 77 -7.09 -3.72 5.61
C HIS A 77 -7.66 -2.37 5.21
N ASP A 78 -8.61 -1.89 6.01
CA ASP A 78 -9.12 -0.52 5.92
C ASP A 78 -8.51 0.28 7.09
N TRP A 79 -7.73 1.29 6.77
CA TRP A 79 -7.12 2.20 7.75
C TRP A 79 -7.86 3.52 7.72
N VAL A 80 -8.32 4.03 8.86
CA VAL A 80 -8.92 5.35 8.98
C VAL A 80 -7.88 6.27 9.58
N VAL A 81 -7.60 7.34 8.87
CA VAL A 81 -6.60 8.35 9.19
C VAL A 81 -7.32 9.67 9.42
N ASP A 82 -6.86 10.45 10.39
CA ASP A 82 -7.36 11.79 10.66
C ASP A 82 -6.28 12.82 10.33
N ARG A 83 -6.69 13.80 9.52
CA ARG A 83 -5.90 14.97 9.13
C ARG A 83 -6.70 16.21 9.51
N CYS A 84 -6.29 16.89 10.58
CA CYS A 84 -6.93 18.14 11.03
C CYS A 84 -8.45 18.03 11.26
N GLY A 85 -8.96 16.87 11.67
CA GLY A 85 -10.40 16.61 11.83
C GLY A 85 -11.07 16.02 10.59
N VAL A 86 -10.37 15.96 9.45
CA VAL A 86 -10.84 15.26 8.24
C VAL A 86 -10.46 13.79 8.32
N ARG A 87 -11.46 12.93 8.49
CA ARG A 87 -11.28 11.48 8.48
C ARG A 87 -11.25 10.97 7.05
N MET A 88 -10.15 10.32 6.69
CA MET A 88 -9.96 9.67 5.41
C MET A 88 -9.73 8.18 5.62
N ARG A 89 -10.47 7.36 4.87
CA ARG A 89 -10.27 5.92 4.87
C ARG A 89 -9.35 5.52 3.73
N TYR A 90 -8.39 4.67 4.02
CA TYR A 90 -7.44 4.05 3.10
C TYR A 90 -7.73 2.57 3.00
N ILE A 91 -7.70 2.04 1.78
CA ILE A 91 -7.82 0.62 1.49
C ILE A 91 -6.42 0.13 1.15
N ILE A 92 -5.97 -0.90 1.86
CA ILE A 92 -4.67 -1.53 1.71
C ILE A 92 -4.90 -2.99 1.32
N ASP A 93 -4.67 -3.30 0.05
CA ASP A 93 -4.73 -4.66 -0.47
C ASP A 93 -3.31 -5.26 -0.45
N PHE A 94 -3.13 -6.42 0.18
CA PHE A 94 -1.86 -7.15 0.23
C PHE A 94 -1.82 -8.26 -0.83
N TYR A 95 -0.75 -8.28 -1.63
CA TYR A 95 -0.54 -9.27 -2.68
C TYR A 95 0.77 -10.03 -2.47
N THR A 96 0.74 -11.33 -2.77
CA THR A 96 1.94 -12.15 -2.82
C THR A 96 2.76 -11.72 -4.04
N GLY A 97 3.97 -11.22 -3.82
CA GLY A 97 4.89 -10.94 -4.92
C GLY A 97 5.47 -12.24 -5.45
N HIS A 98 5.71 -12.27 -6.76
CA HIS A 98 6.38 -13.39 -7.40
C HIS A 98 7.88 -13.14 -7.29
N THR A 99 8.61 -14.07 -6.68
CA THR A 99 10.08 -14.02 -6.61
C THR A 99 10.66 -14.25 -8.00
N ALA A 100 11.18 -13.21 -8.63
CA ALA A 100 11.84 -13.29 -9.94
C ALA A 100 13.37 -13.53 -9.84
N GLY A 101 13.85 -14.14 -8.74
CA GLY A 101 15.29 -14.29 -8.48
C GLY A 101 15.61 -15.43 -7.50
N PRO A 102 16.91 -15.78 -7.34
CA PRO A 102 17.36 -16.91 -6.54
C PRO A 102 16.88 -16.84 -5.07
N PRO A 103 16.75 -18.00 -4.39
CA PRO A 103 15.93 -18.20 -3.18
C PRO A 103 16.44 -17.55 -1.89
N ALA A 104 17.36 -16.60 -1.98
CA ALA A 104 17.95 -15.92 -0.84
C ALA A 104 17.76 -14.41 -0.98
N SER A 105 16.76 -13.84 -0.29
CA SER A 105 16.97 -12.70 0.62
C SER A 105 15.73 -11.84 0.88
N ASN A 106 14.66 -11.88 0.08
CA ASN A 106 13.58 -10.92 0.28
C ASN A 106 12.20 -11.51 -0.01
N VAL A 107 11.38 -11.67 1.03
CA VAL A 107 9.94 -11.92 0.91
C VAL A 107 9.37 -10.78 0.06
N SER A 108 9.09 -11.07 -1.20
CA SER A 108 8.61 -10.07 -2.14
C SER A 108 7.10 -9.98 -1.97
N PHE A 109 6.61 -8.90 -1.36
CA PHE A 109 5.18 -8.61 -1.26
C PHE A 109 4.89 -7.24 -1.86
N TYR A 110 3.70 -7.11 -2.45
CA TYR A 110 3.23 -5.90 -3.08
C TYR A 110 2.04 -5.35 -2.30
N LEU A 111 2.08 -4.04 -2.00
CA LEU A 111 1.00 -3.33 -1.32
C LEU A 111 0.35 -2.36 -2.31
N ASP A 112 -0.97 -2.44 -2.45
CA ASP A 112 -1.77 -1.43 -3.14
C ASP A 112 -2.50 -0.60 -2.09
N VAL A 113 -1.91 0.55 -1.75
CA VAL A 113 -2.47 1.52 -0.80
C VAL A 113 -3.16 2.63 -1.58
N ARG A 114 -4.44 2.86 -1.27
CA ARG A 114 -5.23 3.88 -1.97
C ARG A 114 -6.33 4.48 -1.08
N PRO A 115 -6.66 5.76 -1.23
CA PRO A 115 -7.80 6.37 -0.54
C PRO A 115 -9.12 5.69 -0.93
N ALA A 116 -10.06 5.47 -0.03
CA ALA A 116 -11.39 4.96 -0.37
C ALA A 116 -12.20 6.03 -1.15
N PHE A 117 -13.24 5.62 -1.86
CA PHE A 117 -14.12 6.53 -2.61
C PHE A 117 -15.25 7.12 -1.75
N ASP A 118 -15.12 7.09 -0.43
CA ASP A 118 -16.16 7.53 0.50
C ASP A 118 -16.16 9.03 0.79
N ASN A 119 -15.05 9.72 0.51
CA ASN A 119 -14.93 11.15 0.75
C ASN A 119 -14.50 11.90 -0.52
N TRP A 120 -14.99 13.13 -0.71
CA TRP A 120 -14.63 13.98 -1.85
C TRP A 120 -13.14 14.31 -1.86
N GLU A 121 -12.57 14.55 -0.69
CA GLU A 121 -11.12 14.75 -0.50
C GLU A 121 -10.31 13.55 -1.03
N ALA A 122 -10.81 12.33 -0.83
CA ALA A 122 -10.15 11.12 -1.30
C ALA A 122 -10.22 10.97 -2.84
N VAL A 123 -11.30 11.43 -3.47
CA VAL A 123 -11.44 11.51 -4.93
C VAL A 123 -10.48 12.54 -5.50
N LYS A 124 -10.44 13.74 -4.91
CA LYS A 124 -9.55 14.83 -5.30
C LYS A 124 -8.08 14.40 -5.22
N LEU A 125 -7.69 13.77 -4.11
CA LEU A 125 -6.33 13.25 -3.90
C LEU A 125 -5.92 12.23 -4.96
N ARG A 126 -6.84 11.34 -5.35
CA ARG A 126 -6.63 10.40 -6.46
C ARG A 126 -6.50 11.10 -7.81
N ALA A 127 -7.33 12.11 -8.06
CA ALA A 127 -7.31 12.89 -9.30
C ALA A 127 -6.02 13.70 -9.43
N GLU A 128 -5.58 14.37 -8.36
CA GLU A 128 -4.31 15.10 -8.28
C GLU A 128 -3.13 14.16 -8.57
N ARG A 129 -3.08 13.00 -7.90
CA ARG A 129 -1.99 12.04 -8.12
C ARG A 129 -2.01 11.42 -9.52
N PHE A 130 -3.19 11.17 -10.06
CA PHE A 130 -3.34 10.70 -11.44
C PHE A 130 -2.87 11.77 -12.42
N TRP A 131 -3.24 13.03 -12.19
CA TRP A 131 -2.84 14.17 -13.01
C TRP A 131 -1.33 14.42 -12.94
N GLU A 132 -0.73 14.44 -11.74
CA GLU A 132 0.73 14.50 -11.54
C GLU A 132 1.45 13.39 -12.30
N ARG A 133 0.95 12.16 -12.21
CA ARG A 133 1.55 11.02 -12.91
C ARG A 133 1.38 11.12 -14.42
N TRP A 134 0.24 11.60 -14.89
CA TRP A 134 -0.06 11.75 -16.32
C TRP A 134 0.77 12.90 -16.93
N VAL A 135 0.75 14.09 -16.31
CA VAL A 135 1.55 15.26 -16.70
C VAL A 135 3.06 15.00 -16.54
N GLY A 136 3.48 14.32 -15.47
CA GLY A 136 4.86 13.91 -15.26
C GLY A 136 5.34 12.85 -16.27
N SER A 137 4.44 11.96 -16.71
CA SER A 137 4.71 11.03 -17.81
C SER A 137 4.88 11.74 -19.15
N LEU A 138 4.18 12.87 -19.36
CA LEU A 138 4.32 13.70 -20.57
C LEU A 138 5.61 14.54 -20.57
N ARG A 139 6.20 14.80 -19.40
CA ARG A 139 7.45 15.56 -19.23
C ARG A 139 8.72 14.72 -19.27
N LYS A 140 8.63 13.39 -19.36
CA LYS A 140 9.80 12.53 -19.33
C LYS A 140 10.39 12.42 -20.74
N ASP A 141 11.31 13.32 -21.06
CA ASP A 141 12.22 13.15 -22.20
C ASP A 141 12.94 11.79 -22.10
N PRO A 142 13.18 11.09 -23.22
CA PRO A 142 13.98 9.87 -23.20
C PRO A 142 15.37 10.20 -22.66
N ALA A 143 15.80 9.47 -21.64
CA ALA A 143 17.14 9.62 -21.07
C ALA A 143 18.20 9.50 -22.19
N PRO A 144 19.26 10.32 -22.21
CA PRO A 144 20.31 10.18 -23.20
C PRO A 144 20.98 8.81 -23.06
N ALA A 145 21.17 8.12 -24.18
CA ALA A 145 21.87 6.84 -24.24
C ALA A 145 23.29 7.00 -23.66
N ASN A 146 23.63 6.17 -22.68
CA ASN A 146 24.98 6.12 -22.12
C ASN A 146 25.99 5.81 -23.24
N PRO A 147 27.11 6.56 -23.35
CA PRO A 147 28.17 6.20 -24.29
C PRO A 147 28.80 4.88 -23.84
N VAL A 148 28.84 3.93 -24.78
CA VAL A 148 29.54 2.64 -24.67
C VAL A 148 31.00 2.91 -24.31
N GLN A 149 31.43 2.50 -23.12
CA GLN A 149 32.85 2.45 -22.80
C GLN A 149 33.52 1.36 -23.67
N PRO A 150 34.65 1.65 -24.34
CA PRO A 150 35.40 0.61 -25.03
C PRO A 150 36.00 -0.36 -24.02
N ARG A 151 35.75 -1.65 -24.23
CA ARG A 151 36.36 -2.77 -23.49
C ARG A 151 37.82 -2.99 -23.98
N PRO A 152 38.68 -3.61 -23.13
CA PRO A 152 40.14 -3.44 -23.14
C PRO A 152 40.86 -3.91 -24.40
#